data_AF-A0AA37EYM3-F1
#
_entry.id   AF-A0AA37EYM3-F1
#
_cell.length_a   1.000
_cell.length_b   1.000
_cell.length_c   1.000
_cell.angle_alpha   90.00
_cell.angle_beta   90.00
_cell.angle_gamma   90.00
#
_symmetry.space_group_name_H-M   'P 1'
#
loop_
_entity.id
_entity.type
_entity.pdbx_description
1 polymer ?
#
loop_
_entity_poly.entity_id
_entity_poly.type
_entity_poly.pdbx_seq_one_letter_code
_entity_poly.pdbx_strand_id
1 'polypeptide(L)'
;MNPVELVFFKLVSHEIELSEFEKWVYSESKLEETLNSDDYLELISINYKIPSGLYEAEKVLSNYFSMGKYYEWNIRNILQKITDKPTDVQKYIEQCYDLYCDGFDFMDNLGLGYGLGITCPDQYNEKVDDYYPQILGEVEKVLEWLDNGKIVITGHSGEYQGIEYEDNRSVEEKEPTGYKVQESKKWWQFWL
;
A
#
# COMPACT_ATOMS: atom_id res chain seq x y z
N MET A 1 -2.26 13.67 -10.50
CA MET A 1 -0.99 13.46 -9.79
C MET A 1 0.10 14.23 -10.51
N ASN A 2 0.97 14.92 -9.78
CA ASN A 2 2.09 15.67 -10.38
C ASN A 2 3.11 14.65 -10.99
N PRO A 3 3.70 14.89 -12.17
CA PRO A 3 4.74 14.02 -12.73
C PRO A 3 5.92 13.74 -11.78
N VAL A 4 6.37 14.74 -11.02
CA VAL A 4 7.48 14.62 -10.05
C VAL A 4 7.05 13.72 -8.88
N GLU A 5 5.82 13.92 -8.39
CA GLU A 5 5.19 13.11 -7.34
C GLU A 5 5.06 11.63 -7.76
N LEU A 6 4.68 11.37 -9.01
CA LEU A 6 4.57 10.00 -9.53
C LEU A 6 5.93 9.28 -9.57
N VAL A 7 7.00 9.96 -10.00
CA VAL A 7 8.34 9.35 -10.03
C VAL A 7 8.83 9.05 -8.62
N PHE A 8 8.56 9.94 -7.67
CA PHE A 8 8.82 9.69 -6.25
C PHE A 8 8.06 8.44 -5.76
N PHE A 9 6.76 8.33 -6.03
CA PHE A 9 5.97 7.17 -5.61
C PHE A 9 6.49 5.86 -6.20
N LYS A 10 6.94 5.89 -7.45
CA LYS A 10 7.58 4.73 -8.10
C LYS A 10 8.90 4.34 -7.46
N LEU A 11 9.68 5.30 -6.98
CA LEU A 11 10.91 5.03 -6.24
C LEU A 11 10.60 4.32 -4.92
N VAL A 12 9.68 4.86 -4.13
CA VAL A 12 9.31 4.31 -2.80
C VAL A 12 8.67 2.93 -2.91
N SER A 13 7.88 2.69 -3.97
CA SER A 13 7.29 1.37 -4.26
C SER A 13 8.27 0.40 -4.94
N HIS A 14 9.53 0.78 -5.15
CA HIS A 14 10.54 0.00 -5.86
C HIS A 14 10.17 -0.38 -7.31
N GLU A 15 9.25 0.35 -7.96
CA GLU A 15 8.96 0.18 -9.39
C GLU A 15 10.10 0.68 -10.30
N ILE A 16 10.92 1.59 -9.78
CA ILE A 16 12.14 2.05 -10.45
C ILE A 16 13.35 1.86 -9.53
N GLU A 17 14.47 1.56 -10.16
CA GLU A 17 15.74 1.40 -9.45
C GLU A 17 16.30 2.77 -9.03
N LEU A 18 17.05 2.80 -7.92
CA LEU A 18 17.67 4.04 -7.42
C LEU A 18 18.59 4.70 -8.48
N SER A 19 19.24 3.89 -9.32
CA SER A 19 20.09 4.36 -10.42
C SER A 19 19.31 4.94 -11.61
N GLU A 20 18.04 4.52 -11.80
CA GLU A 20 17.15 5.13 -12.78
C GLU A 20 16.64 6.47 -12.26
N PHE A 21 16.28 6.51 -10.98
CA PHE A 21 15.90 7.74 -10.29
C PHE A 21 17.03 8.79 -10.32
N GLU A 22 18.28 8.42 -10.04
CA GLU A 22 19.45 9.31 -10.14
C GLU A 22 19.53 10.00 -11.52
N LYS A 23 19.40 9.22 -12.60
CA LYS A 23 19.43 9.75 -13.97
C LYS A 23 18.28 10.72 -14.22
N TRP A 24 17.09 10.39 -13.71
CA TRP A 24 15.93 11.25 -13.81
C TRP A 24 16.14 12.57 -13.08
N VAL A 25 16.65 12.55 -11.84
CA VAL A 25 16.98 13.74 -11.04
C VAL A 25 17.89 14.70 -11.81
N TYR A 26 18.93 14.19 -12.47
CA TYR A 26 19.86 15.01 -13.24
C TYR A 26 19.31 15.53 -14.57
N SER A 27 18.14 15.05 -15.01
CA SER A 27 17.54 15.40 -16.31
C SER A 27 16.27 16.26 -16.19
N GLU A 28 15.62 16.25 -15.04
CA GLU A 28 14.29 16.86 -14.86
C GLU A 28 14.39 18.31 -14.36
N SER A 29 14.05 19.25 -15.24
CA SER A 29 14.08 20.69 -14.90
C SER A 29 12.95 21.11 -13.95
N LYS A 30 11.84 20.36 -13.87
CA LYS A 30 10.71 20.71 -13.00
C LYS A 30 10.99 20.54 -11.51
N LEU A 31 12.09 19.86 -11.14
CA LEU A 31 12.50 19.73 -9.76
C LEU A 31 12.80 21.10 -9.13
N GLU A 32 13.46 21.99 -9.88
CA GLU A 32 13.77 23.36 -9.43
C GLU A 32 12.52 24.23 -9.22
N GLU A 33 11.42 23.92 -9.91
CA GLU A 33 10.14 24.61 -9.76
C GLU A 33 9.31 24.07 -8.58
N THR A 34 9.53 22.80 -8.21
CA THR A 34 8.76 22.09 -7.19
C THR A 34 9.41 22.19 -5.81
N LEU A 35 10.74 22.12 -5.76
CA LEU A 35 11.54 22.13 -4.55
C LEU A 35 12.07 23.54 -4.27
N ASN A 36 12.31 23.86 -3.01
CA ASN A 36 13.12 25.04 -2.69
C ASN A 36 14.61 24.77 -3.06
N SER A 37 15.39 25.84 -3.16
CA SER A 37 16.79 25.74 -3.61
C SER A 37 17.67 24.85 -2.72
N ASP A 38 17.43 24.84 -1.40
CA ASP A 38 18.26 24.07 -0.47
C ASP A 38 17.96 22.57 -0.61
N ASP A 39 16.67 22.20 -0.63
CA ASP A 39 16.24 20.81 -0.78
C ASP A 39 16.57 20.24 -2.17
N TYR A 40 16.52 21.07 -3.22
CA TYR A 40 16.98 20.68 -4.55
C TYR A 40 18.48 20.37 -4.56
N LEU A 41 19.29 21.25 -3.95
CA LEU A 41 20.73 21.03 -3.84
C LEU A 41 21.07 19.80 -3.00
N GLU A 42 20.30 19.54 -1.93
CA GLU A 42 20.43 18.33 -1.12
C GLU A 42 20.13 17.09 -1.97
N LEU A 43 19.00 17.06 -2.68
CA LEU A 43 18.58 15.95 -3.53
C LEU A 43 19.66 15.58 -4.57
N ILE A 44 20.15 16.55 -5.35
CA ILE A 44 21.16 16.27 -6.39
C ILE A 44 22.52 15.82 -5.81
N SER A 45 22.79 16.12 -4.54
CA SER A 45 24.03 15.79 -3.85
C SER A 45 24.04 14.39 -3.21
N ILE A 46 22.90 13.69 -3.21
CA ILE A 46 22.78 12.34 -2.65
C ILE A 46 23.67 11.36 -3.41
N ASN A 47 24.34 10.48 -2.66
CA ASN A 47 25.06 9.35 -3.24
C ASN A 47 24.08 8.19 -3.51
N TYR A 48 23.50 8.16 -4.71
CA TYR A 48 22.55 7.12 -5.14
C TYR A 48 23.16 5.73 -5.37
N LYS A 49 24.48 5.57 -5.22
CA LYS A 49 25.18 4.30 -5.43
C LYS A 49 25.18 3.39 -4.19
N ILE A 50 24.69 3.90 -3.06
CA ILE A 50 24.59 3.16 -1.81
C ILE A 50 23.13 3.00 -1.38
N PRO A 51 22.76 1.91 -0.67
CA PRO A 51 21.37 1.67 -0.29
C PRO A 51 20.73 2.79 0.54
N SER A 52 21.52 3.48 1.38
CA SER A 52 21.03 4.61 2.19
C SER A 52 20.62 5.83 1.33
N GLY A 53 21.02 5.90 0.07
CA GLY A 53 20.60 6.98 -0.83
C GLY A 53 19.09 7.02 -1.06
N LEU A 54 18.40 5.87 -0.97
CA LEU A 54 16.94 5.82 -1.00
C LEU A 54 16.32 6.57 0.18
N TYR A 55 16.78 6.25 1.39
CA TYR A 55 16.30 6.89 2.62
C TYR A 55 16.51 8.40 2.61
N GLU A 56 17.69 8.87 2.17
CA GLU A 56 17.95 10.31 2.07
C GLU A 56 17.03 10.98 1.03
N ALA A 57 16.77 10.33 -0.11
CA ALA A 57 15.87 10.87 -1.14
C ALA A 57 14.43 10.94 -0.62
N GLU A 58 13.97 9.90 0.06
CA GLU A 58 12.65 9.86 0.72
C GLU A 58 12.49 10.97 1.74
N LYS A 59 13.47 11.16 2.60
CA LYS A 59 13.46 12.19 3.64
C LYS A 59 13.34 13.61 3.07
N VAL A 60 14.05 13.91 1.97
CA VAL A 60 13.95 15.21 1.30
C VAL A 60 12.56 15.38 0.66
N LEU A 61 12.11 14.38 -0.09
CA LEU A 61 10.90 14.46 -0.89
C LEU A 61 9.60 14.33 -0.09
N SER A 62 9.63 13.70 1.08
CA SER A 62 8.49 13.59 2.00
C SER A 62 8.01 14.95 2.53
N ASN A 63 8.84 15.99 2.44
CA ASN A 63 8.45 17.37 2.78
C ASN A 63 7.52 18.00 1.72
N TYR A 64 7.51 17.45 0.51
CA TYR A 64 6.80 18.00 -0.65
C TYR A 64 5.63 17.11 -1.10
N PHE A 65 5.75 15.81 -0.89
CA PHE A 65 4.78 14.82 -1.32
C PHE A 65 4.17 14.09 -0.13
N SER A 66 2.85 13.99 -0.13
CA SER A 66 2.10 13.34 0.94
C SER A 66 2.29 11.82 0.90
N MET A 67 2.74 11.23 2.00
CA MET A 67 2.76 9.77 2.15
C MET A 67 1.35 9.17 2.10
N GLY A 68 0.32 9.88 2.57
CA GLY A 68 -1.07 9.42 2.43
C GLY A 68 -1.47 9.21 0.96
N LYS A 69 -1.11 10.16 0.08
CA LYS A 69 -1.31 10.01 -1.36
C LYS A 69 -0.49 8.87 -1.97
N TYR A 70 0.74 8.67 -1.49
CA TYR A 70 1.56 7.53 -1.92
C TYR A 70 0.85 6.21 -1.60
N TYR A 71 0.40 6.03 -0.36
CA TYR A 71 -0.27 4.79 0.04
C TYR A 71 -1.57 4.57 -0.72
N GLU A 72 -2.38 5.61 -0.92
CA GLU A 72 -3.59 5.50 -1.75
C GLU A 72 -3.24 5.06 -3.17
N TRP A 73 -2.24 5.70 -3.79
CA TRP A 73 -1.78 5.34 -5.13
C TRP A 73 -1.27 3.88 -5.17
N ASN A 74 -0.47 3.47 -4.20
CA ASN A 74 0.12 2.13 -4.14
C ASN A 74 -0.96 1.06 -3.99
N ILE A 75 -1.91 1.26 -3.07
CA ILE A 75 -3.05 0.35 -2.88
C ILE A 75 -3.84 0.23 -4.19
N ARG A 76 -4.20 1.35 -4.83
CA ARG A 76 -4.92 1.32 -6.11
C ARG A 76 -4.14 0.57 -7.20
N ASN A 77 -2.83 0.75 -7.26
CA ASN A 77 -1.98 0.04 -8.22
C ASN A 77 -1.99 -1.48 -7.97
N ILE A 78 -1.85 -1.92 -6.72
CA ILE A 78 -1.95 -3.34 -6.31
C ILE A 78 -3.31 -3.92 -6.71
N LEU A 79 -4.40 -3.23 -6.37
CA LEU A 79 -5.77 -3.64 -6.70
C LEU A 79 -6.01 -3.75 -8.21
N GLN A 80 -5.46 -2.82 -8.99
CA GLN A 80 -5.52 -2.90 -10.46
C GLN A 80 -4.76 -4.11 -10.98
N LYS A 81 -3.58 -4.45 -10.42
CA LYS A 81 -2.84 -5.66 -10.81
C LYS A 81 -3.62 -6.93 -10.50
N ILE A 82 -4.34 -6.99 -9.38
CA ILE A 82 -5.25 -8.12 -9.09
C ILE A 82 -6.35 -8.21 -10.14
N THR A 83 -6.91 -7.07 -10.56
CA THR A 83 -7.95 -7.01 -11.59
C THR A 83 -7.45 -7.46 -12.97
N ASP A 84 -6.27 -7.00 -13.37
CA ASP A 84 -5.64 -7.31 -14.67
C ASP A 84 -5.17 -8.76 -14.75
N LYS A 85 -4.94 -9.39 -13.59
CA LYS A 85 -4.48 -10.79 -13.42
C LYS A 85 -3.24 -11.13 -14.28
N PRO A 86 -2.10 -10.43 -14.09
CA PRO A 86 -0.85 -10.79 -14.75
C PRO A 86 -0.33 -12.16 -14.28
N THR A 87 0.69 -12.70 -14.94
CA THR A 87 1.23 -14.03 -14.63
C THR A 87 1.73 -14.15 -13.18
N ASP A 88 2.22 -13.08 -12.58
CA ASP A 88 2.70 -13.04 -11.21
C ASP A 88 1.71 -12.42 -10.22
N VAL A 89 0.40 -12.49 -10.53
CA VAL A 89 -0.67 -11.88 -9.72
C VAL A 89 -0.62 -12.27 -8.23
N GLN A 90 -0.12 -13.47 -7.91
CA GLN A 90 0.03 -13.97 -6.55
C GLN A 90 0.78 -12.98 -5.63
N LYS A 91 1.81 -12.30 -6.15
CA LYS A 91 2.60 -11.33 -5.38
C LYS A 91 1.79 -10.11 -4.94
N TYR A 92 0.81 -9.70 -5.74
CA TYR A 92 -0.05 -8.57 -5.42
C TYR A 92 -1.14 -8.97 -4.42
N ILE A 93 -1.57 -10.23 -4.45
CA ILE A 93 -2.48 -10.80 -3.46
C ILE A 93 -1.76 -10.95 -2.10
N GLU A 94 -0.50 -11.42 -2.09
CA GLU A 94 0.37 -11.45 -0.91
C GLU A 94 0.55 -10.03 -0.31
N GLN A 95 0.78 -9.01 -1.13
CA GLN A 95 0.90 -7.62 -0.66
C GLN A 95 -0.37 -7.10 0.04
N CYS A 96 -1.56 -7.62 -0.25
CA CYS A 96 -2.74 -7.26 0.53
C CYS A 96 -2.65 -7.73 1.99
N TYR A 97 -1.97 -8.85 2.25
CA TYR A 97 -1.70 -9.32 3.60
C TYR A 97 -0.67 -8.43 4.30
N ASP A 98 0.39 -8.04 3.59
CA ASP A 98 1.39 -7.11 4.13
C ASP A 98 0.76 -5.75 4.49
N LEU A 99 -0.07 -5.19 3.61
CA LEU A 99 -0.81 -3.96 3.89
C LEU A 99 -1.72 -4.09 5.13
N TYR A 100 -2.43 -5.21 5.27
CA TYR A 100 -3.20 -5.48 6.47
C TYR A 100 -2.29 -5.51 7.72
N CYS A 101 -1.14 -6.19 7.64
CA CYS A 101 -0.15 -6.22 8.71
C CYS A 101 0.49 -4.87 9.00
N ASP A 102 0.52 -3.93 8.06
CA ASP A 102 1.00 -2.55 8.23
C ASP A 102 -0.05 -1.62 8.88
N GLY A 103 -1.25 -2.13 9.18
CA GLY A 103 -2.30 -1.39 9.89
C GLY A 103 -3.42 -0.85 9.01
N PHE A 104 -3.44 -1.20 7.72
CA PHE A 104 -4.59 -0.92 6.85
C PHE A 104 -5.73 -1.90 7.14
N ASP A 105 -6.41 -1.78 8.30
CA ASP A 105 -7.43 -2.76 8.72
C ASP A 105 -8.56 -2.94 7.69
N PHE A 106 -8.88 -1.92 6.88
CA PHE A 106 -9.86 -2.05 5.80
C PHE A 106 -9.44 -3.02 4.68
N MET A 107 -8.18 -3.47 4.66
CA MET A 107 -7.69 -4.50 3.75
C MET A 107 -7.96 -5.92 4.26
N ASP A 108 -8.53 -6.11 5.44
CA ASP A 108 -8.76 -7.40 6.10
C ASP A 108 -9.34 -8.50 5.19
N ASN A 109 -10.37 -8.20 4.39
CA ASN A 109 -10.98 -9.18 3.49
C ASN A 109 -9.99 -9.64 2.40
N LEU A 110 -9.20 -8.72 1.85
CA LEU A 110 -8.18 -9.05 0.84
C LEU A 110 -6.96 -9.70 1.48
N GLY A 111 -6.48 -9.17 2.60
CA GLY A 111 -5.28 -9.64 3.29
C GLY A 111 -5.48 -10.97 4.00
N LEU A 112 -6.49 -11.11 4.84
CA LEU A 112 -6.76 -12.35 5.59
C LEU A 112 -7.58 -13.35 4.78
N GLY A 113 -8.52 -12.88 3.95
CA GLY A 113 -9.39 -13.76 3.16
C GLY A 113 -8.71 -14.39 1.95
N TYR A 114 -7.69 -13.74 1.38
CA TYR A 114 -7.00 -14.22 0.17
C TYR A 114 -5.47 -14.17 0.29
N GLY A 115 -4.89 -13.08 0.80
CA GLY A 115 -3.44 -12.91 0.93
C GLY A 115 -2.77 -13.96 1.81
N LEU A 116 -3.32 -14.20 3.00
CA LEU A 116 -2.77 -15.12 4.00
C LEU A 116 -2.61 -16.55 3.46
N GLY A 117 -3.59 -17.02 2.66
CA GLY A 117 -3.55 -18.36 2.07
C GLY A 117 -2.38 -18.54 1.11
N ILE A 118 -2.01 -17.49 0.38
CA ILE A 118 -0.87 -17.50 -0.54
C ILE A 118 0.45 -17.34 0.23
N THR A 119 0.51 -16.45 1.22
CA THR A 119 1.72 -16.20 2.02
C THR A 119 2.15 -17.41 2.85
N CYS A 120 1.18 -18.24 3.27
CA CYS A 120 1.42 -19.42 4.12
C CYS A 120 0.99 -20.73 3.41
N PRO A 121 1.63 -21.11 2.28
CA PRO A 121 1.16 -22.20 1.44
C PRO A 121 1.25 -23.58 2.13
N ASP A 122 2.18 -23.74 3.08
CA ASP A 122 2.33 -24.97 3.87
C ASP A 122 1.11 -25.23 4.79
N GLN A 123 0.36 -24.18 5.12
CA GLN A 123 -0.84 -24.25 5.97
C GLN A 123 -2.12 -24.23 5.15
N TYR A 124 -2.11 -23.50 4.03
CA TYR A 124 -3.26 -23.28 3.16
C TYR A 124 -2.84 -23.65 1.73
N ASN A 125 -3.20 -24.85 1.27
CA ASN A 125 -2.88 -25.33 -0.08
C ASN A 125 -3.81 -24.70 -1.14
N GLU A 126 -3.93 -23.37 -1.11
CA GLU A 126 -4.83 -22.59 -1.94
C GLU A 126 -4.10 -22.12 -3.21
N LYS A 127 -4.78 -22.18 -4.35
CA LYS A 127 -4.24 -21.65 -5.60
C LYS A 127 -4.90 -20.33 -5.90
N VAL A 128 -4.12 -19.42 -6.47
CA VAL A 128 -4.59 -18.13 -6.98
C VAL A 128 -5.90 -18.26 -7.77
N ASP A 129 -6.00 -19.26 -8.65
CA ASP A 129 -7.18 -19.46 -9.49
C ASP A 129 -8.46 -19.78 -8.71
N ASP A 130 -8.35 -20.34 -7.51
CA ASP A 130 -9.49 -20.67 -6.64
C ASP A 130 -10.17 -19.39 -6.08
N TYR A 131 -9.46 -18.26 -6.09
CA TYR A 131 -9.96 -16.97 -5.60
C TYR A 131 -10.76 -16.19 -6.64
N TYR A 132 -10.64 -16.53 -7.91
CA TYR A 132 -11.33 -15.84 -8.99
C TYR A 132 -12.65 -16.52 -9.32
N PRO A 133 -13.75 -15.75 -9.52
CA PRO A 133 -13.81 -14.29 -9.60
C PRO A 133 -14.07 -13.56 -8.27
N GLN A 134 -14.20 -14.26 -7.14
CA GLN A 134 -14.69 -13.72 -5.87
C GLN A 134 -13.84 -12.56 -5.34
N ILE A 135 -12.52 -12.66 -5.46
CA ILE A 135 -11.58 -11.61 -5.05
C ILE A 135 -11.86 -10.26 -5.73
N LEU A 136 -12.39 -10.27 -6.95
CA LEU A 136 -12.70 -9.04 -7.69
C LEU A 136 -13.80 -8.23 -6.99
N GLY A 137 -14.77 -8.89 -6.33
CA GLY A 137 -15.79 -8.19 -5.57
C GLY A 137 -15.23 -7.45 -4.35
N GLU A 138 -14.20 -8.00 -3.69
CA GLU A 138 -13.52 -7.31 -2.58
C GLU A 138 -12.61 -6.18 -3.09
N VAL A 139 -11.95 -6.38 -4.24
CA VAL A 139 -11.18 -5.32 -4.91
C VAL A 139 -12.08 -4.13 -5.25
N GLU A 140 -13.25 -4.37 -5.86
CA GLU A 140 -14.21 -3.33 -6.21
C GLU A 140 -14.70 -2.55 -4.98
N LYS A 141 -14.98 -3.23 -3.86
CA LYS A 141 -15.38 -2.57 -2.60
C LYS A 141 -14.30 -1.62 -2.09
N VAL A 142 -13.04 -2.06 -2.03
CA VAL A 142 -11.95 -1.23 -1.53
C VAL A 142 -11.74 -0.02 -2.43
N LEU A 143 -11.78 -0.20 -3.75
CA LEU A 143 -11.72 0.92 -4.70
C LEU A 143 -12.88 1.90 -4.49
N GLU A 144 -14.10 1.40 -4.31
CA GLU A 144 -15.27 2.25 -4.02
C GLU A 144 -15.08 3.04 -2.72
N TRP A 145 -14.55 2.43 -1.67
CA TRP A 145 -14.29 3.08 -0.38
C TRP A 145 -13.28 4.23 -0.50
N LEU A 146 -12.25 4.06 -1.34
CA LEU A 146 -11.29 5.12 -1.63
C LEU A 146 -11.93 6.23 -2.50
N ASP A 147 -12.74 5.86 -3.50
CA ASP A 147 -13.36 6.80 -4.43
C ASP A 147 -14.43 7.69 -3.78
N ASN A 148 -15.19 7.16 -2.82
CA ASN A 148 -16.26 7.88 -2.14
C ASN A 148 -15.82 8.51 -0.81
N GLY A 149 -14.54 8.41 -0.45
CA GLY A 149 -13.98 8.97 0.79
C GLY A 149 -14.47 8.25 2.06
N LYS A 150 -14.97 7.02 1.95
CA LYS A 150 -15.21 6.16 3.12
C LYS A 150 -13.89 5.78 3.79
N ILE A 151 -12.82 5.64 3.02
CA ILE A 151 -11.46 5.52 3.51
C ILE A 151 -10.65 6.71 2.99
N VAL A 152 -10.04 7.46 3.90
CA VAL A 152 -9.15 8.59 3.56
C VAL A 152 -7.82 8.40 4.27
N ILE A 153 -6.76 8.09 3.51
CA ILE A 153 -5.43 7.86 4.07
C ILE A 153 -4.75 9.21 4.31
N THR A 154 -4.43 9.51 5.57
CA THR A 154 -3.92 10.82 5.97
C THR A 154 -2.41 10.85 6.11
N GLY A 155 -1.76 9.70 6.38
CA GLY A 155 -0.30 9.64 6.48
C GLY A 155 0.22 8.40 7.19
N HIS A 156 1.36 8.57 7.86
CA HIS A 156 2.02 7.57 8.67
C HIS A 156 2.78 8.26 9.81
N SER A 157 2.59 7.79 11.04
CA SER A 157 3.15 8.36 12.27
C SER A 157 4.66 8.10 12.43
N GLY A 158 5.23 7.19 11.64
CA GLY A 158 6.62 6.75 11.72
C GLY A 158 6.85 5.55 12.63
N GLU A 159 5.81 5.10 13.34
CA GLU A 159 5.86 3.92 14.21
C GLU A 159 5.52 2.63 13.44
N TYR A 160 5.80 1.47 14.04
CA TYR A 160 5.35 0.18 13.50
C TYR A 160 3.82 0.13 13.51
N GLN A 161 3.20 -0.24 12.38
CA GLN A 161 1.76 -0.10 12.14
C GLN A 161 1.26 1.35 12.32
N GLY A 162 2.12 2.32 11.99
CA GLY A 162 1.85 3.74 12.18
C GLY A 162 0.95 4.38 11.11
N ILE A 163 0.29 3.60 10.25
CA ILE A 163 -0.57 4.15 9.20
C ILE A 163 -1.72 4.93 9.81
N GLU A 164 -1.96 6.13 9.28
CA GLU A 164 -3.05 7.00 9.71
C GLU A 164 -4.07 7.14 8.57
N TYR A 165 -5.33 6.86 8.88
CA TYR A 165 -6.46 7.03 7.96
C TYR A 165 -7.77 7.24 8.70
N GLU A 166 -8.72 7.89 8.04
CA GLU A 166 -10.11 8.01 8.50
C GLU A 166 -10.96 6.90 7.88
N ASP A 167 -11.72 6.18 8.72
CA ASP A 167 -12.63 5.11 8.30
C ASP A 167 -14.09 5.46 8.61
N ASN A 168 -14.73 6.05 7.61
CA ASN A 168 -16.11 6.51 7.59
C ASN A 168 -17.11 5.44 7.11
N ARG A 169 -16.68 4.18 6.94
CA ARG A 169 -17.58 3.06 6.61
C ARG A 169 -18.60 2.84 7.73
N SER A 170 -19.79 2.35 7.39
CA SER A 170 -20.77 1.92 8.40
C SER A 170 -20.29 0.69 9.16
N VAL A 171 -20.94 0.38 10.30
CA VAL A 171 -20.59 -0.82 11.09
C VAL A 171 -20.79 -2.08 10.25
N GLU A 172 -21.87 -2.13 9.46
CA GLU A 172 -22.18 -3.25 8.58
C GLU A 172 -21.14 -3.42 7.45
N GLU A 173 -20.57 -2.33 6.95
CA GLU A 173 -19.52 -2.35 5.92
C GLU A 173 -18.16 -2.80 6.47
N LYS A 174 -17.96 -2.73 7.80
CA LYS A 174 -16.74 -3.20 8.48
C LYS A 174 -16.80 -4.67 8.85
N GLU A 175 -17.94 -5.33 8.68
CA GLU A 175 -18.06 -6.77 8.95
C GLU A 175 -17.28 -7.57 7.88
N PRO A 176 -16.42 -8.52 8.28
CA PRO A 176 -15.60 -9.26 7.34
C PRO A 176 -16.47 -10.19 6.50
N THR A 177 -16.21 -10.17 5.20
CA THR A 177 -16.90 -10.99 4.19
C THR A 177 -15.99 -12.01 3.51
N GLY A 178 -14.67 -11.79 3.58
CA GLY A 178 -13.64 -12.66 3.01
C GLY A 178 -13.18 -13.79 3.93
N TYR A 179 -13.48 -13.71 5.24
CA TYR A 179 -13.11 -14.74 6.20
C TYR A 179 -14.11 -14.84 7.35
N LYS A 180 -14.07 -15.95 8.08
CA LYS A 180 -14.92 -16.15 9.26
C LYS A 180 -14.16 -15.78 10.52
N VAL A 181 -14.63 -14.78 11.26
CA VAL A 181 -14.19 -14.54 12.63
C VAL A 181 -14.72 -15.68 13.50
N GLN A 182 -13.84 -16.43 14.15
CA GLN A 182 -14.29 -17.32 15.22
C GLN A 182 -14.81 -16.45 16.36
N GLU A 183 -16.11 -16.56 16.67
CA GLU A 183 -16.63 -15.97 17.89
C GLU A 183 -15.82 -16.51 19.07
N SER A 184 -15.11 -15.62 19.77
CA SER A 184 -14.50 -16.01 21.04
C SER A 184 -15.64 -16.42 21.96
N LYS A 185 -15.62 -17.69 22.40
CA LYS A 185 -16.57 -18.15 23.42
C LYS A 185 -16.40 -17.23 24.62
N LYS A 186 -17.43 -16.45 24.90
CA LYS A 186 -17.40 -15.52 26.02
C LYS A 186 -17.12 -16.33 27.29
N TRP A 187 -16.14 -15.92 28.09
CA TRP A 187 -15.61 -16.72 29.20
C TRP A 187 -16.66 -17.19 30.22
N TRP A 188 -17.79 -16.50 30.32
CA TRP A 188 -18.94 -16.90 31.14
C TRP A 188 -19.73 -18.12 30.62
N GLN A 189 -19.57 -18.53 29.35
CA GLN A 189 -20.18 -19.76 28.82
C GLN A 189 -19.48 -21.05 29.28
N PHE A 190 -18.35 -20.94 29.98
CA PHE A 190 -17.61 -22.07 30.56
C PHE A 190 -17.97 -22.36 32.04
N TRP A 191 -18.92 -21.60 32.61
CA TRP A 191 -19.35 -21.70 34.02
C TRP A 191 -20.82 -22.11 34.20
N LEU A 192 -21.43 -22.73 33.18
CA LEU A 192 -22.74 -23.39 33.22
C LEU A 192 -22.59 -24.87 32.85
#